data_AF-B9TD05-F1
#
_entry.id   AF-B9TD05-F1
#
_cell.length_a   1.000
_cell.length_b   1.000
_cell.length_c   1.000
_cell.angle_alpha   90.00
_cell.angle_beta   90.00
_cell.angle_gamma   90.00
#
_symmetry.space_group_name_H-M   'P 1'
#
loop_
_entity.id
_entity.type
_entity.pdbx_description
1 polymer ?
#
loop_
_entity_poly.entity_id
_entity_poly.type
_entity_poly.pdbx_seq_one_letter_code
_entity_poly.pdbx_strand_id
1 'polypeptide(L)'
;LKENISSYNLGGMGCSAGLISIDLAKHLLQVNPNCYALVVSTENTTRHWYIGKERSMLITNCLFRLGAAAILLSNRSSDRQRSKYQLIHTVRTHKAADDKSYNCVMQQEDENQFLGISLSKDLMAVAGGAVKANITTLGPLVLPVSEQLLFFATLVAKKIFRMKIKPYIPDFKLAFEHICIHAGGRGILDEIEKHLELTPWYMEPSRMTLYRFGNTSSSSLWYELAYTEAKRGIKRSDRVWQIGFGSGFKCNSAVWHALRTINPEKEKNPWVDEINEFPVHIPKSTPIIY
;
A
#
# COMPACT_ATOMS: atom_id res chain seq x y z
N LEU A 1 23.18 -20.20 1.80
CA LEU A 1 23.45 -18.82 1.32
C LEU A 1 24.93 -18.54 1.51
N LYS A 2 25.54 -17.65 0.71
CA LYS A 2 26.94 -17.26 0.92
C LYS A 2 27.11 -16.61 2.29
N GLU A 3 28.27 -16.79 2.93
CA GLU A 3 28.56 -16.29 4.28
C GLU A 3 28.50 -14.77 4.40
N ASN A 4 28.64 -14.05 3.30
CA ASN A 4 28.60 -12.59 3.25
C ASN A 4 27.19 -12.00 3.02
N ILE A 5 26.13 -12.80 3.17
CA ILE A 5 24.74 -12.34 3.01
C ILE A 5 24.07 -12.19 4.37
N SER A 6 23.83 -10.94 4.79
CA SER A 6 22.96 -10.64 5.94
C SER A 6 21.50 -10.90 5.58
N SER A 7 20.86 -11.81 6.31
CA SER A 7 19.47 -12.21 6.08
C SER A 7 18.57 -11.73 7.21
N TYR A 8 17.45 -11.10 6.87
CA TYR A 8 16.45 -10.59 7.83
C TYR A 8 15.09 -11.18 7.51
N ASN A 9 14.38 -11.66 8.52
CA ASN A 9 13.01 -12.15 8.39
C ASN A 9 12.06 -11.25 9.20
N LEU A 10 11.08 -10.64 8.53
CA LEU A 10 10.11 -9.74 9.15
C LEU A 10 8.78 -10.46 9.35
N GLY A 11 8.45 -10.76 10.61
CA GLY A 11 7.16 -11.33 11.03
C GLY A 11 6.22 -10.30 11.64
N GLY A 12 4.92 -10.63 11.73
CA GLY A 12 3.94 -9.86 12.52
C GLY A 12 3.48 -8.51 11.93
N MET A 13 3.87 -8.20 10.69
CA MET A 13 3.51 -6.93 10.04
C MET A 13 2.31 -7.05 9.06
N GLY A 14 1.91 -8.27 8.71
CA GLY A 14 0.83 -8.55 7.76
C GLY A 14 1.04 -7.87 6.41
N CYS A 15 -0.04 -7.40 5.80
CA CYS A 15 -0.05 -6.71 4.51
C CYS A 15 0.92 -5.50 4.41
N SER A 16 1.31 -4.90 5.54
CA SER A 16 2.25 -3.77 5.55
C SER A 16 3.72 -4.17 5.43
N ALA A 17 4.04 -5.47 5.53
CA ALA A 17 5.40 -5.97 5.56
C ALA A 17 6.22 -5.56 4.33
N GLY A 18 5.58 -5.44 3.14
CA GLY A 18 6.27 -5.06 1.91
C GLY A 18 6.96 -3.70 2.04
N LEU A 19 6.20 -2.65 2.35
CA LEU A 19 6.77 -1.30 2.50
C LEU A 19 7.67 -1.15 3.74
N ILE A 20 7.39 -1.88 4.82
CA ILE A 20 8.27 -1.91 5.99
C ILE A 20 9.63 -2.53 5.64
N SER A 21 9.65 -3.57 4.79
CA SER A 21 10.87 -4.19 4.30
C SER A 21 11.66 -3.23 3.41
N ILE A 22 10.98 -2.43 2.58
CA ILE A 22 11.62 -1.38 1.78
C ILE A 22 12.25 -0.31 2.68
N ASP A 23 11.57 0.11 3.74
CA ASP A 23 12.12 1.07 4.71
C ASP A 23 13.36 0.52 5.44
N LEU A 24 13.33 -0.76 5.86
CA LEU A 24 14.51 -1.42 6.41
C LEU A 24 15.66 -1.48 5.41
N ALA A 25 15.38 -1.91 4.17
CA ALA A 25 16.37 -2.00 3.11
C ALA A 25 17.01 -0.63 2.80
N LYS A 26 16.20 0.44 2.80
CA LYS A 26 16.67 1.82 2.65
C LYS A 26 17.68 2.17 3.74
N HIS A 27 17.37 1.95 5.02
CA HIS A 27 18.29 2.26 6.11
C HIS A 27 19.58 1.43 6.02
N LEU A 28 19.48 0.14 5.69
CA LEU A 28 20.66 -0.72 5.51
C LEU A 28 21.56 -0.23 4.35
N LEU A 29 20.97 0.16 3.22
CA LEU A 29 21.69 0.71 2.07
C LEU A 29 22.29 2.10 2.35
N GLN A 30 21.74 2.88 3.27
CA GLN A 30 22.32 4.16 3.67
C GLN A 30 23.59 4.00 4.52
N VAL A 31 23.66 2.92 5.32
CA VAL A 31 24.80 2.66 6.21
C VAL A 31 25.87 1.80 5.55
N ASN A 32 25.51 0.94 4.59
CA ASN A 32 26.43 0.02 3.94
C ASN A 32 26.69 0.46 2.49
N PRO A 33 27.87 1.02 2.15
CA PRO A 33 28.14 1.50 0.79
C PRO A 33 28.28 0.35 -0.20
N ASN A 34 27.96 0.62 -1.47
CA ASN A 34 28.17 -0.28 -2.61
C ASN A 34 27.56 -1.68 -2.48
N CYS A 35 26.38 -1.80 -1.85
CA CYS A 35 25.72 -3.07 -1.63
C CYS A 35 24.37 -3.18 -2.37
N TYR A 36 23.82 -4.39 -2.36
CA TYR A 36 22.47 -4.69 -2.84
C TYR A 36 21.61 -5.08 -1.65
N ALA A 37 20.33 -4.73 -1.73
CA ALA A 37 19.31 -5.29 -0.86
C ALA A 37 18.25 -5.96 -1.73
N LEU A 38 17.99 -7.25 -1.48
CA LEU A 38 16.90 -7.99 -2.10
C LEU A 38 15.76 -8.10 -1.08
N VAL A 39 14.63 -7.49 -1.38
CA VAL A 39 13.40 -7.61 -0.60
C VAL A 39 12.51 -8.64 -1.30
N VAL A 40 12.18 -9.72 -0.59
CA VAL A 40 11.29 -10.77 -1.09
C VAL A 40 10.05 -10.81 -0.22
N SER A 41 8.91 -10.51 -0.81
CA SER A 41 7.59 -10.68 -0.22
C SER A 41 6.98 -11.97 -0.75
N THR A 42 6.53 -12.86 0.14
CA THR A 42 5.79 -14.07 -0.23
C THR A 42 4.57 -14.20 0.68
N GLU A 43 3.40 -14.38 0.08
CA GLU A 43 2.17 -14.67 0.81
C GLU A 43 1.73 -16.10 0.52
N ASN A 44 1.52 -16.86 1.60
CA ASN A 44 0.99 -18.20 1.52
C ASN A 44 -0.27 -18.34 2.39
N THR A 45 -1.38 -18.69 1.76
CA THR A 45 -2.69 -18.86 2.40
C THR A 45 -2.91 -20.25 2.99
N THR A 46 -2.01 -21.22 2.78
CA THR A 46 -2.20 -22.61 3.26
C THR A 46 -2.41 -22.71 4.77
N ARG A 47 -1.82 -21.80 5.57
CA ARG A 47 -2.01 -21.74 7.03
C ARG A 47 -3.12 -20.79 7.49
N HIS A 48 -3.70 -20.03 6.57
CA HIS A 48 -4.66 -18.97 6.88
C HIS A 48 -6.08 -19.27 6.37
N TRP A 49 -6.32 -20.47 5.83
CA TRP A 49 -7.64 -20.88 5.41
C TRP A 49 -8.52 -21.21 6.62
N TYR A 50 -9.50 -20.35 6.89
CA TYR A 50 -10.39 -20.51 8.02
C TYR A 50 -11.51 -21.50 7.69
N ILE A 51 -11.69 -22.52 8.54
CA ILE A 51 -12.68 -23.61 8.35
C ILE A 51 -13.88 -23.54 9.29
N GLY A 52 -13.90 -22.57 10.22
CA GLY A 52 -15.02 -22.37 11.14
C GLY A 52 -16.17 -21.56 10.52
N LYS A 53 -17.04 -21.03 11.39
CA LYS A 53 -18.29 -20.35 10.98
C LYS A 53 -18.33 -18.86 11.33
N GLU A 54 -17.30 -18.32 11.99
CA GLU A 54 -17.24 -16.92 12.37
C GLU A 54 -17.15 -16.01 11.14
N ARG A 55 -18.16 -15.14 10.99
CA ARG A 55 -18.30 -14.29 9.81
C ARG A 55 -17.12 -13.32 9.64
N SER A 56 -16.60 -12.78 10.74
CA SER A 56 -15.45 -11.85 10.71
C SER A 56 -14.17 -12.52 10.20
N MET A 57 -14.06 -13.84 10.31
CA MET A 57 -12.93 -14.63 9.84
C MET A 57 -13.16 -15.17 8.42
N LEU A 58 -14.39 -15.57 8.08
CA LEU A 58 -14.75 -16.08 6.74
C LEU A 58 -14.49 -15.08 5.61
N ILE A 59 -14.62 -13.77 5.87
CA ILE A 59 -14.32 -12.72 4.89
C ILE A 59 -12.89 -12.84 4.34
N THR A 60 -11.95 -13.30 5.16
CA THR A 60 -10.54 -13.41 4.75
C THR A 60 -10.32 -14.49 3.68
N ASN A 61 -11.09 -15.58 3.68
CA ASN A 61 -11.06 -16.59 2.62
C ASN A 61 -11.50 -16.02 1.26
N CYS A 62 -12.40 -15.03 1.27
CA CYS A 62 -12.87 -14.36 0.05
C CYS A 62 -11.86 -13.33 -0.48
N LEU A 63 -11.02 -12.77 0.39
CA LEU A 63 -10.08 -11.70 0.04
C LEU A 63 -8.69 -12.22 -0.35
N PHE A 64 -8.08 -13.06 0.51
CA PHE A 64 -6.66 -13.38 0.39
C PHE A 64 -6.37 -14.38 -0.73
N ARG A 65 -5.26 -14.16 -1.42
CA ARG A 65 -4.72 -15.03 -2.46
C ARG A 65 -3.21 -15.14 -2.32
N LEU A 66 -2.65 -16.12 -3.01
CA LEU A 66 -1.21 -16.33 -3.07
C LEU A 66 -0.57 -15.24 -3.95
N GLY A 67 0.60 -14.76 -3.54
CA GLY A 67 1.37 -13.83 -4.34
C GLY A 67 2.81 -13.74 -3.86
N ALA A 68 3.67 -13.26 -4.74
CA ALA A 68 5.05 -13.02 -4.42
C ALA A 68 5.60 -11.86 -5.24
N ALA A 69 6.56 -11.14 -4.66
CA ALA A 69 7.30 -10.09 -5.34
C ALA A 69 8.74 -10.06 -4.84
N ALA A 70 9.67 -9.79 -5.74
CA ALA A 70 11.08 -9.62 -5.43
C ALA A 70 11.57 -8.28 -5.98
N ILE A 71 12.19 -7.47 -5.12
CA ILE A 71 12.59 -6.11 -5.41
C ILE A 71 14.06 -5.96 -5.06
N LEU A 72 14.86 -5.67 -6.08
CA LEU A 72 16.28 -5.42 -5.93
C LEU A 72 16.53 -3.91 -5.81
N LEU A 73 17.10 -3.50 -4.69
CA LEU A 73 17.55 -2.14 -4.43
C LEU A 73 19.08 -2.07 -4.44
N SER A 74 19.62 -0.94 -4.86
CA SER A 74 21.06 -0.68 -4.93
C SER A 74 21.36 0.75 -4.53
N ASN A 75 22.48 0.97 -3.85
CA ASN A 75 23.07 2.29 -3.62
C ASN A 75 24.31 2.54 -4.49
N ARG A 76 24.62 1.65 -5.44
CA ARG A 76 25.77 1.79 -6.35
C ARG A 76 25.47 2.83 -7.41
N SER A 77 26.40 3.77 -7.61
CA SER A 77 26.28 4.81 -8.63
C SER A 77 26.16 4.23 -10.05
N SER A 78 26.88 3.14 -10.34
CA SER A 78 26.86 2.44 -11.64
C SER A 78 25.49 1.86 -12.00
N ASP A 79 24.66 1.54 -11.01
CA ASP A 79 23.33 0.97 -11.25
C ASP A 79 22.27 2.03 -11.60
N ARG A 80 22.56 3.32 -11.37
CA ARG A 80 21.58 4.41 -11.51
C ARG A 80 20.98 4.48 -12.92
N GLN A 81 21.77 4.20 -13.97
CA GLN A 81 21.31 4.28 -15.36
C GLN A 81 20.34 3.16 -15.74
N ARG A 82 20.44 1.98 -15.10
CA ARG A 82 19.57 0.82 -15.37
C ARG A 82 18.36 0.74 -14.44
N SER A 83 18.44 1.37 -13.26
CA SER A 83 17.35 1.39 -12.28
C SER A 83 16.08 2.04 -12.83
N LYS A 84 14.93 1.43 -12.54
CA LYS A 84 13.61 1.98 -12.90
C LYS A 84 13.26 3.20 -12.04
N TYR A 85 13.44 3.06 -10.74
CA TYR A 85 12.98 4.03 -9.74
C TYR A 85 14.07 4.36 -8.74
N GLN A 86 13.97 5.56 -8.16
CA GLN A 86 14.66 5.96 -6.95
C GLN A 86 13.65 6.10 -5.81
N LEU A 87 13.93 5.47 -4.67
CA LEU A 87 13.16 5.67 -3.44
C LEU A 87 13.53 7.03 -2.84
N ILE A 88 12.54 7.90 -2.65
CA ILE A 88 12.72 9.26 -2.13
C ILE A 88 12.35 9.31 -0.65
N HIS A 89 11.10 8.96 -0.33
CA HIS A 89 10.57 9.02 1.03
C HIS A 89 9.91 7.71 1.43
N THR A 90 10.03 7.41 2.73
CA THR A 90 9.30 6.35 3.42
C THR A 90 8.68 6.98 4.65
N VAL A 91 7.38 6.75 4.88
CA VAL A 91 6.65 7.27 6.04
C VAL A 91 5.87 6.15 6.67
N ARG A 92 6.08 5.92 7.97
CA ARG A 92 5.40 4.87 8.73
C ARG A 92 4.58 5.48 9.84
N THR A 93 3.31 5.06 9.89
CA THR A 93 2.38 5.37 10.97
C THR A 93 1.98 4.08 11.66
N HIS A 94 2.03 4.07 12.99
CA HIS A 94 1.67 2.92 13.81
C HIS A 94 0.71 3.36 14.91
N LYS A 95 -0.48 2.75 14.96
CA LYS A 95 -1.53 3.11 15.92
C LYS A 95 -1.80 2.05 16.99
N ALA A 96 -0.91 1.06 17.17
CA ALA A 96 -1.12 -0.05 18.13
C ALA A 96 -1.16 0.32 19.60
N ALA A 97 -0.86 1.56 19.96
CA ALA A 97 -1.12 2.06 21.31
C ALA A 97 -2.62 2.28 21.59
N ASP A 98 -3.47 2.32 20.56
CA ASP A 98 -4.93 2.41 20.68
C ASP A 98 -5.56 1.02 20.55
N ASP A 99 -6.37 0.63 21.54
CA ASP A 99 -6.92 -0.74 21.61
C ASP A 99 -7.78 -1.10 20.42
N LYS A 100 -8.56 -0.15 19.88
CA LYS A 100 -9.37 -0.39 18.68
C LYS A 100 -8.48 -0.67 17.49
N SER A 101 -7.41 0.10 17.33
CA SER A 101 -6.42 -0.09 16.28
C SER A 101 -5.67 -1.41 16.44
N TYR A 102 -5.28 -1.76 17.66
CA TYR A 102 -4.58 -3.02 17.96
C TYR A 102 -5.44 -4.23 17.61
N ASN A 103 -6.68 -4.25 18.11
CA ASN A 103 -7.58 -5.39 17.98
C ASN A 103 -8.34 -5.45 16.65
N CYS A 104 -8.15 -4.49 15.72
CA CYS A 104 -8.98 -4.44 14.51
C CYS A 104 -8.70 -5.55 13.49
N VAL A 105 -7.50 -6.12 13.48
CA VAL A 105 -7.09 -7.24 12.63
C VAL A 105 -6.22 -8.16 13.47
N MET A 106 -6.80 -9.26 13.95
CA MET A 106 -6.15 -10.18 14.87
C MET A 106 -6.21 -11.61 14.35
N GLN A 107 -5.10 -12.31 14.45
CA GLN A 107 -5.09 -13.76 14.28
C GLN A 107 -5.44 -14.39 15.63
N GLN A 108 -6.51 -15.17 15.68
CA GLN A 108 -7.02 -15.77 16.90
C GLN A 108 -7.79 -17.06 16.58
N GLU A 109 -7.98 -17.88 17.60
CA GLU A 109 -8.84 -19.06 17.53
C GLU A 109 -10.31 -18.66 17.74
N ASP A 110 -11.21 -19.37 17.08
CA ASP A 110 -12.65 -19.32 17.40
C ASP A 110 -12.99 -20.27 18.57
N GLU A 111 -14.28 -20.37 18.91
CA GLU A 111 -14.76 -21.23 20.01
C GLU A 111 -14.47 -22.73 19.78
N ASN A 112 -14.25 -23.15 18.52
CA ASN A 112 -13.92 -24.52 18.14
C ASN A 112 -12.41 -24.72 17.90
N GLN A 113 -11.58 -23.75 18.33
CA GLN A 113 -10.12 -23.76 18.17
C GLN A 113 -9.65 -23.71 16.70
N PHE A 114 -10.51 -23.25 15.78
CA PHE A 114 -10.09 -23.00 14.42
C PHE A 114 -9.39 -21.64 14.34
N LEU A 115 -8.13 -21.66 13.94
CA LEU A 115 -7.33 -20.46 13.74
C LEU A 115 -7.84 -19.66 12.53
N GLY A 116 -8.09 -18.38 12.73
CA GLY A 116 -8.52 -17.46 11.67
C GLY A 116 -8.00 -16.04 11.88
N ILE A 117 -8.19 -15.20 10.88
CA ILE A 117 -7.90 -13.77 10.97
C ILE A 117 -9.23 -13.03 11.12
N SER A 118 -9.48 -12.51 12.31
CA SER A 118 -10.70 -11.75 12.62
C SER A 118 -10.54 -10.30 12.18
N LEU A 119 -11.53 -9.80 11.43
CA LEU A 119 -11.65 -8.39 11.05
C LEU A 119 -12.74 -7.71 11.88
N SER A 120 -12.36 -6.70 12.66
CA SER A 120 -13.31 -5.90 13.46
C SER A 120 -14.16 -4.98 12.57
N LYS A 121 -15.36 -4.64 13.05
CA LYS A 121 -16.23 -3.63 12.43
C LYS A 121 -15.61 -2.21 12.47
N ASP A 122 -14.67 -1.97 13.39
CA ASP A 122 -13.97 -0.68 13.50
C ASP A 122 -12.90 -0.48 12.40
N LEU A 123 -12.61 -1.50 11.58
CA LEU A 123 -11.52 -1.51 10.61
C LEU A 123 -11.51 -0.28 9.70
N MET A 124 -12.67 0.13 9.16
CA MET A 124 -12.76 1.27 8.24
C MET A 124 -12.42 2.59 8.96
N ALA A 125 -12.95 2.80 10.16
CA ALA A 125 -12.70 4.01 10.94
C ALA A 125 -11.23 4.10 11.39
N VAL A 126 -10.66 2.98 11.84
CA VAL A 126 -9.24 2.87 12.20
C VAL A 126 -8.36 3.15 10.98
N ALA A 127 -8.69 2.58 9.82
CA ALA A 127 -7.96 2.80 8.57
C ALA A 127 -7.98 4.26 8.15
N GLY A 128 -9.15 4.92 8.13
CA GLY A 128 -9.27 6.35 7.83
C GLY A 128 -8.43 7.22 8.77
N GLY A 129 -8.45 6.91 10.08
CA GLY A 129 -7.61 7.58 11.07
C GLY A 129 -6.11 7.39 10.85
N ALA A 130 -5.68 6.21 10.40
CA ALA A 130 -4.29 5.90 10.08
C ALA A 130 -3.82 6.57 8.78
N VAL A 131 -4.67 6.57 7.74
CA VAL A 131 -4.43 7.31 6.48
C VAL A 131 -4.24 8.78 6.79
N LYS A 132 -5.16 9.38 7.54
CA LYS A 132 -5.09 10.79 7.92
C LYS A 132 -3.78 11.14 8.63
N ALA A 133 -3.36 10.31 9.59
CA ALA A 133 -2.10 10.51 10.30
C ALA A 133 -0.89 10.39 9.35
N ASN A 134 -0.89 9.38 8.47
CA ASN A 134 0.20 9.16 7.52
C ASN A 134 0.34 10.31 6.52
N ILE A 135 -0.75 10.76 5.91
CA ILE A 135 -0.73 11.87 4.94
C ILE A 135 -0.38 13.21 5.58
N THR A 136 -0.71 13.40 6.87
CA THR A 136 -0.29 14.60 7.61
C THR A 136 1.24 14.66 7.73
N THR A 137 1.90 13.51 7.90
CA THR A 137 3.38 13.42 7.92
C THR A 137 3.99 13.46 6.53
N LEU A 138 3.35 12.82 5.54
CA LEU A 138 3.86 12.77 4.16
C LEU A 138 3.72 14.11 3.44
N GLY A 139 2.63 14.84 3.67
CA GLY A 139 2.27 16.06 2.95
C GLY A 139 3.42 17.08 2.84
N PRO A 140 4.04 17.50 3.96
CA PRO A 140 5.16 18.45 3.92
C PRO A 140 6.39 17.99 3.12
N LEU A 141 6.55 16.68 2.90
CA LEU A 141 7.68 16.12 2.17
C LEU A 141 7.47 16.13 0.64
N VAL A 142 6.22 16.18 0.18
CA VAL A 142 5.89 15.90 -1.24
C VAL A 142 5.01 16.96 -1.91
N LEU A 143 4.23 17.70 -1.14
CA LEU A 143 3.29 18.68 -1.66
C LEU A 143 3.98 20.01 -2.00
N PRO A 144 3.48 20.74 -3.01
CA PRO A 144 3.90 22.12 -3.26
C PRO A 144 3.70 23.03 -2.03
N VAL A 145 4.53 24.07 -1.91
CA VAL A 145 4.46 25.02 -0.78
C VAL A 145 3.08 25.68 -0.65
N SER A 146 2.39 25.94 -1.77
CA SER A 146 1.03 26.50 -1.77
C SER A 146 0.05 25.61 -0.99
N GLU A 147 0.05 24.31 -1.26
CA GLU A 147 -0.79 23.31 -0.58
C GLU A 147 -0.44 23.22 0.91
N GLN A 148 0.85 23.26 1.24
CA GLN A 148 1.32 23.22 2.62
C GLN A 148 0.83 24.45 3.41
N LEU A 149 0.88 25.64 2.81
CA LEU A 149 0.40 26.88 3.43
C LEU A 149 -1.11 26.83 3.67
N LEU A 150 -1.91 26.37 2.70
CA LEU A 150 -3.37 26.23 2.86
C LEU A 150 -3.72 25.24 3.98
N PHE A 151 -3.06 24.08 3.99
CA PHE A 151 -3.26 23.07 5.02
C PHE A 151 -2.87 23.59 6.42
N PHE A 152 -1.72 24.25 6.53
CA PHE A 152 -1.27 24.78 7.81
C PHE A 152 -2.16 25.93 8.30
N ALA A 153 -2.58 26.84 7.42
CA ALA A 153 -3.49 27.93 7.75
C ALA A 153 -4.84 27.40 8.28
N THR A 154 -5.41 26.37 7.64
CA THR A 154 -6.67 25.76 8.10
C THR A 154 -6.50 24.98 9.41
N LEU A 155 -5.36 24.33 9.63
CA LEU A 155 -5.04 23.70 10.92
C LEU A 155 -4.93 24.74 12.05
N VAL A 156 -4.26 25.86 11.81
CA VAL A 156 -4.12 26.97 12.76
C VAL A 156 -5.47 27.60 13.07
N ALA A 157 -6.25 27.93 12.04
CA ALA A 157 -7.61 28.47 12.19
C ALA A 157 -8.51 27.57 13.04
N LYS A 158 -8.40 26.24 12.85
CA LYS A 158 -9.20 25.28 13.60
C LYS A 158 -8.69 25.04 15.02
N LYS A 159 -7.38 24.84 15.21
CA LYS A 159 -6.80 24.39 16.49
C LYS A 159 -6.51 25.55 17.44
N ILE A 160 -6.02 26.68 16.92
CA ILE A 160 -5.65 27.86 17.70
C ILE A 160 -6.85 28.80 17.81
N PHE A 161 -7.45 29.15 16.67
CA PHE A 161 -8.57 30.11 16.64
C PHE A 161 -9.94 29.46 16.86
N ARG A 162 -10.01 28.13 17.07
CA ARG A 162 -11.25 27.36 17.34
C ARG A 162 -12.37 27.61 16.33
N MET A 163 -12.04 27.98 15.10
CA MET A 163 -13.02 28.27 14.05
C MET A 163 -13.67 26.97 13.57
N LYS A 164 -14.99 27.01 13.32
CA LYS A 164 -15.75 25.87 12.77
C LYS A 164 -15.55 25.74 11.25
N ILE A 165 -14.31 25.46 10.83
CA ILE A 165 -13.94 25.26 9.43
C ILE A 165 -13.74 23.77 9.16
N LYS A 166 -14.18 23.30 8.00
CA LYS A 166 -13.88 21.93 7.54
C LYS A 166 -12.37 21.80 7.31
N PRO A 167 -11.70 20.75 7.82
CA PRO A 167 -10.28 20.53 7.55
C PRO A 167 -10.04 20.49 6.04
N TYR A 168 -9.03 21.21 5.57
CA TYR A 168 -8.56 21.08 4.19
C TYR A 168 -7.87 19.73 4.02
N ILE A 169 -8.20 19.02 2.95
CA ILE A 169 -7.54 17.78 2.54
C ILE A 169 -6.58 18.18 1.42
N PRO A 170 -5.26 18.09 1.60
CA PRO A 170 -4.31 18.48 0.58
C PRO A 170 -4.47 17.66 -0.70
N ASP A 171 -4.28 18.30 -1.85
CA ASP A 171 -4.42 17.59 -3.11
C ASP A 171 -3.14 16.81 -3.47
N PHE A 172 -3.09 15.54 -3.05
CA PHE A 172 -2.00 14.63 -3.38
C PHE A 172 -1.86 14.32 -4.87
N LYS A 173 -2.88 14.63 -5.69
CA LYS A 173 -2.81 14.51 -7.16
C LYS A 173 -1.81 15.49 -7.77
N LEU A 174 -1.45 16.57 -7.04
CA LEU A 174 -0.41 17.51 -7.45
C LEU A 174 1.01 16.98 -7.14
N ALA A 175 1.13 16.06 -6.19
CA ALA A 175 2.39 15.48 -5.76
C ALA A 175 2.75 14.19 -6.49
N PHE A 176 1.77 13.51 -7.08
CA PHE A 176 1.98 12.19 -7.66
C PHE A 176 1.21 12.01 -8.96
N GLU A 177 1.94 11.62 -9.99
CA GLU A 177 1.35 11.22 -11.27
C GLU A 177 0.69 9.85 -11.15
N HIS A 178 1.19 8.96 -10.28
CA HIS A 178 0.62 7.62 -10.09
C HIS A 178 0.47 7.28 -8.61
N ILE A 179 -0.63 6.60 -8.26
CA ILE A 179 -0.89 6.15 -6.88
C ILE A 179 -1.25 4.66 -6.90
N CYS A 180 -0.59 3.91 -6.05
CA CYS A 180 -0.82 2.49 -5.79
C CYS A 180 -1.32 2.33 -4.36
N ILE A 181 -2.56 1.88 -4.20
CA ILE A 181 -3.20 1.71 -2.90
C ILE A 181 -3.33 0.22 -2.67
N HIS A 182 -2.84 -0.26 -1.53
CA HIS A 182 -2.88 -1.68 -1.22
C HIS A 182 -4.30 -2.25 -1.39
N ALA A 183 -4.43 -3.27 -2.24
CA ALA A 183 -5.65 -4.04 -2.47
C ALA A 183 -6.05 -4.92 -1.26
N GLY A 184 -6.32 -4.28 -0.11
CA GLY A 184 -6.71 -4.97 1.11
C GLY A 184 -8.12 -5.57 1.05
N GLY A 185 -9.00 -4.90 0.32
CA GLY A 185 -10.40 -5.25 0.13
C GLY A 185 -11.19 -4.04 -0.34
N ARG A 186 -12.38 -4.27 -0.88
CA ARG A 186 -13.19 -3.20 -1.49
C ARG A 186 -13.50 -2.06 -0.52
N GLY A 187 -13.89 -2.38 0.72
CA GLY A 187 -14.21 -1.35 1.73
C GLY A 187 -13.04 -0.41 2.02
N ILE A 188 -11.81 -0.94 2.07
CA ILE A 188 -10.60 -0.12 2.29
C ILE A 188 -10.36 0.80 1.09
N LEU A 189 -10.50 0.30 -0.14
CA LEU A 189 -10.34 1.12 -1.35
C LEU A 189 -11.40 2.24 -1.41
N ASP A 190 -12.66 1.92 -1.11
CA ASP A 190 -13.76 2.87 -1.10
C ASP A 190 -13.53 3.97 -0.04
N GLU A 191 -13.01 3.60 1.14
CA GLU A 191 -12.70 4.54 2.22
C GLU A 191 -11.56 5.50 1.85
N ILE A 192 -10.53 5.00 1.16
CA ILE A 192 -9.37 5.80 0.72
C ILE A 192 -9.74 6.72 -0.43
N GLU A 193 -10.51 6.23 -1.40
CA GLU A 193 -11.04 7.05 -2.50
C GLU A 193 -11.77 8.28 -1.95
N LYS A 194 -12.63 8.05 -0.94
CA LYS A 194 -13.36 9.12 -0.26
C LYS A 194 -12.45 10.05 0.54
N HIS A 195 -11.47 9.51 1.29
CA HIS A 195 -10.59 10.31 2.15
C HIS A 195 -9.59 11.18 1.39
N LEU A 196 -9.17 10.75 0.21
CA LEU A 196 -8.18 11.43 -0.61
C LEU A 196 -8.80 12.12 -1.84
N GLU A 197 -10.12 12.04 -1.99
CA GLU A 197 -10.87 12.59 -3.13
C GLU A 197 -10.22 12.17 -4.47
N LEU A 198 -9.96 10.87 -4.59
CA LEU A 198 -9.31 10.28 -5.75
C LEU A 198 -10.33 9.99 -6.85
N THR A 199 -9.90 10.18 -8.09
CA THR A 199 -10.72 9.85 -9.26
C THR A 199 -10.65 8.34 -9.56
N PRO A 200 -11.60 7.80 -10.35
CA PRO A 200 -11.53 6.40 -10.80
C PRO A 200 -10.21 6.06 -11.48
N TRP A 201 -9.58 7.03 -12.14
CA TRP A 201 -8.26 6.87 -12.76
C TRP A 201 -7.18 6.50 -11.72
N TYR A 202 -7.13 7.15 -10.56
CA TYR A 202 -6.15 6.78 -9.52
C TYR A 202 -6.51 5.45 -8.83
N MET A 203 -7.79 5.12 -8.77
CA MET A 203 -8.26 3.89 -8.11
C MET A 203 -8.11 2.63 -8.98
N GLU A 204 -8.09 2.78 -10.30
CA GLU A 204 -8.11 1.67 -11.25
C GLU A 204 -7.01 0.62 -11.02
N PRO A 205 -5.70 0.95 -10.84
CA PRO A 205 -4.68 -0.07 -10.62
C PRO A 205 -4.97 -0.95 -9.40
N SER A 206 -5.43 -0.32 -8.31
CA SER A 206 -5.74 -1.00 -7.05
C SER A 206 -7.01 -1.84 -7.15
N ARG A 207 -8.04 -1.33 -7.85
CA ARG A 207 -9.30 -2.05 -8.07
C ARG A 207 -9.13 -3.24 -9.01
N MET A 208 -8.38 -3.09 -10.09
CA MET A 208 -8.12 -4.18 -11.03
C MET A 208 -7.22 -5.23 -10.41
N THR A 209 -6.20 -4.83 -9.64
CA THR A 209 -5.37 -5.78 -8.87
C THR A 209 -6.20 -6.59 -7.89
N LEU A 210 -7.07 -5.94 -7.12
CA LEU A 210 -7.99 -6.65 -6.22
C LEU A 210 -8.93 -7.60 -6.97
N TYR A 211 -9.46 -7.18 -8.13
CA TYR A 211 -10.35 -8.01 -8.94
C TYR A 211 -9.62 -9.27 -9.48
N ARG A 212 -8.44 -9.08 -10.07
CA ARG A 212 -7.74 -10.14 -10.81
C ARG A 212 -6.91 -11.07 -9.93
N PHE A 213 -6.25 -10.51 -8.93
CA PHE A 213 -5.31 -11.23 -8.06
C PHE A 213 -5.79 -11.36 -6.61
N GLY A 214 -6.88 -10.69 -6.23
CA GLY A 214 -7.29 -10.63 -4.83
C GLY A 214 -6.29 -9.85 -3.96
N ASN A 215 -6.40 -10.02 -2.65
CA ASN A 215 -5.45 -9.47 -1.70
C ASN A 215 -4.25 -10.42 -1.58
N THR A 216 -3.13 -10.09 -2.24
CA THR A 216 -1.86 -10.82 -2.10
C THR A 216 -0.99 -10.30 -0.96
N SER A 217 -1.62 -9.70 0.06
CA SER A 217 -0.98 -9.23 1.29
C SER A 217 0.20 -8.29 1.00
N SER A 218 1.38 -8.60 1.53
CA SER A 218 2.58 -7.77 1.44
C SER A 218 3.12 -7.56 0.03
N SER A 219 2.65 -8.34 -0.97
CA SER A 219 3.05 -8.16 -2.36
C SER A 219 2.12 -7.29 -3.20
N SER A 220 0.89 -6.98 -2.74
CA SER A 220 -0.13 -6.34 -3.60
C SER A 220 0.36 -5.05 -4.27
N LEU A 221 1.08 -4.20 -3.52
CA LEU A 221 1.62 -2.92 -4.01
C LEU A 221 2.53 -3.04 -5.24
N TRP A 222 3.15 -4.20 -5.44
CA TRP A 222 3.97 -4.47 -6.60
C TRP A 222 3.13 -4.89 -7.81
N TYR A 223 2.00 -5.58 -7.59
CA TYR A 223 1.03 -5.87 -8.63
C TYR A 223 0.31 -4.59 -9.08
N GLU A 224 -0.03 -3.68 -8.16
CA GLU A 224 -0.58 -2.36 -8.49
C GLU A 224 0.41 -1.50 -9.30
N LEU A 225 1.69 -1.52 -8.93
CA LEU A 225 2.74 -0.84 -9.68
C LEU A 225 2.92 -1.45 -11.08
N ALA A 226 2.95 -2.79 -11.17
CA ALA A 226 3.05 -3.51 -12.43
C ALA A 226 1.85 -3.23 -13.36
N TYR A 227 0.64 -3.11 -12.81
CA TYR A 227 -0.54 -2.71 -13.58
C TYR A 227 -0.32 -1.32 -14.17
N THR A 228 0.17 -0.38 -13.36
CA THR A 228 0.45 0.99 -13.81
C THR A 228 1.52 1.01 -14.91
N GLU A 229 2.61 0.27 -14.72
CA GLU A 229 3.66 0.09 -15.74
C GLU A 229 3.09 -0.47 -17.05
N ALA A 230 2.22 -1.49 -16.99
CA ALA A 230 1.69 -2.17 -18.18
C ALA A 230 0.57 -1.37 -18.87
N LYS A 231 -0.36 -0.78 -18.11
CA LYS A 231 -1.55 -0.13 -18.68
C LYS A 231 -1.27 1.27 -19.20
N ARG A 232 -0.42 2.01 -18.50
CA ARG A 232 -0.24 3.46 -18.71
C ARG A 232 1.14 3.82 -19.23
N GLY A 233 2.12 2.96 -18.95
CA GLY A 233 3.52 3.37 -18.96
C GLY A 233 3.81 4.39 -17.86
N ILE A 234 5.08 4.53 -17.53
CA ILE A 234 5.56 5.53 -16.56
C ILE A 234 6.64 6.34 -17.25
N LYS A 235 6.49 7.66 -17.28
CA LYS A 235 7.46 8.55 -17.91
C LYS A 235 8.61 8.82 -16.96
N ARG A 236 9.78 9.14 -17.53
CA ARG A 236 10.90 9.65 -16.76
C ARG A 236 10.44 10.86 -15.93
N SER A 237 10.86 10.89 -14.68
CA SER A 237 10.53 11.90 -13.67
C SER A 237 9.12 11.82 -13.08
N ASP A 238 8.27 10.88 -13.51
CA ASP A 238 7.00 10.62 -12.84
C ASP A 238 7.25 10.17 -11.39
N ARG A 239 6.38 10.61 -10.49
CA ARG A 239 6.38 10.25 -9.08
C ARG A 239 5.27 9.25 -8.82
N VAL A 240 5.62 8.17 -8.15
CA VAL A 240 4.69 7.10 -7.78
C VAL A 240 4.59 7.03 -6.27
N TRP A 241 3.37 7.05 -5.75
CA TRP A 241 3.10 6.84 -4.34
C TRP A 241 2.50 5.47 -4.10
N GLN A 242 3.16 4.65 -3.29
CA GLN A 242 2.59 3.44 -2.73
C GLN A 242 2.10 3.70 -1.30
N ILE A 243 0.86 3.33 -0.99
CA ILE A 243 0.30 3.39 0.36
C ILE A 243 -0.28 2.02 0.76
N GLY A 244 0.25 1.47 1.86
CA GLY A 244 -0.08 0.13 2.34
C GLY A 244 -0.51 0.08 3.80
N PHE A 245 -1.37 -0.90 4.10
CA PHE A 245 -2.00 -1.06 5.41
C PHE A 245 -1.66 -2.41 6.04
N GLY A 246 -1.74 -2.53 7.35
CA GLY A 246 -1.51 -3.79 8.05
C GLY A 246 -2.04 -3.77 9.48
N SER A 247 -2.03 -4.92 10.14
CA SER A 247 -2.48 -5.06 11.53
C SER A 247 -1.69 -4.14 12.47
N GLY A 248 -2.34 -3.72 13.56
CA GLY A 248 -1.74 -2.82 14.56
C GLY A 248 -2.55 -1.57 14.88
N PHE A 249 -3.11 -0.75 14.01
CA PHE A 249 -3.11 -0.67 12.56
C PHE A 249 -1.89 0.15 12.08
N LYS A 250 -1.30 -0.28 10.98
CA LYS A 250 -0.14 0.36 10.35
C LYS A 250 -0.57 0.98 9.02
N CYS A 251 -0.08 2.17 8.74
CA CYS A 251 -0.20 2.82 7.43
C CYS A 251 1.21 3.26 7.00
N ASN A 252 1.64 2.80 5.84
CA ASN A 252 2.99 3.02 5.34
C ASN A 252 2.93 3.60 3.95
N SER A 253 3.79 4.58 3.68
CA SER A 253 3.93 5.22 2.38
C SER A 253 5.36 5.06 1.87
N ALA A 254 5.50 4.77 0.58
CA ALA A 254 6.75 4.85 -0.14
C ALA A 254 6.58 5.73 -1.37
N VAL A 255 7.51 6.66 -1.56
CA VAL A 255 7.54 7.60 -2.67
C VAL A 255 8.69 7.25 -3.59
N TRP A 256 8.35 7.00 -4.85
CA TRP A 256 9.29 6.61 -5.89
C TRP A 256 9.34 7.70 -6.95
N HIS A 257 10.53 7.90 -7.52
CA HIS A 257 10.76 8.78 -8.65
C HIS A 257 11.32 7.96 -9.82
N ALA A 258 10.64 7.99 -10.96
CA ALA A 258 11.05 7.26 -12.16
C ALA A 258 12.34 7.85 -12.75
N LEU A 259 13.40 7.05 -12.80
CA LEU A 259 14.70 7.46 -13.33
C LEU A 259 14.77 7.39 -14.86
N ARG A 260 13.92 6.54 -15.45
CA ARG A 260 13.77 6.35 -16.90
C ARG A 260 12.30 6.13 -17.26
N THR A 261 11.98 6.34 -18.53
CA THR A 261 10.68 5.93 -19.07
C THR A 261 10.59 4.40 -19.08
N ILE A 262 9.47 3.88 -18.59
CA ILE A 262 9.12 2.46 -18.53
C ILE A 262 8.10 2.22 -19.62
N ASN A 263 8.55 1.61 -20.72
CA ASN A 263 7.69 1.28 -21.86
C ASN A 263 7.02 -0.08 -21.60
N PRO A 264 5.67 -0.15 -21.54
CA PRO A 264 4.93 -1.40 -21.37
C PRO A 264 5.42 -2.56 -22.25
N GLU A 265 5.75 -2.29 -23.52
CA GLU A 265 6.13 -3.30 -24.52
C GLU A 265 7.47 -3.99 -24.21
N LYS A 266 8.31 -3.36 -23.38
CA LYS A 266 9.65 -3.85 -23.06
C LYS A 266 9.73 -4.53 -21.69
N GLU A 267 8.69 -4.41 -20.89
CA GLU A 267 8.69 -4.89 -19.52
C GLU A 267 8.02 -6.27 -19.46
N LYS A 268 8.52 -7.12 -18.56
CA LYS A 268 7.87 -8.39 -18.21
C LYS A 268 7.30 -8.23 -16.82
N ASN A 269 5.99 -8.32 -16.70
CA ASN A 269 5.31 -8.22 -15.42
C ASN A 269 4.01 -9.07 -15.43
N PRO A 270 3.35 -9.27 -14.27
CA PRO A 270 2.21 -10.17 -14.15
C PRO A 270 0.98 -9.82 -15.01
N TRP A 271 0.95 -8.66 -15.65
CA TRP A 271 -0.20 -8.16 -16.42
C TRP A 271 0.01 -8.22 -17.94
N VAL A 272 1.24 -8.40 -18.42
CA VAL A 272 1.60 -8.15 -19.83
C VAL A 272 0.72 -8.93 -20.82
N ASP A 273 0.35 -10.15 -20.47
CA ASP A 273 -0.40 -11.04 -21.37
C ASP A 273 -1.90 -10.69 -21.46
N GLU A 274 -2.46 -9.97 -20.48
CA GLU A 274 -3.91 -9.75 -20.33
C GLU A 274 -4.30 -8.29 -20.07
N ILE A 275 -3.36 -7.34 -20.00
CA ILE A 275 -3.62 -5.93 -19.60
C ILE A 275 -4.63 -5.21 -20.51
N ASN A 276 -4.76 -5.66 -21.76
CA ASN A 276 -5.72 -5.13 -22.73
C ASN A 276 -7.18 -5.46 -22.38
N GLU A 277 -7.41 -6.49 -21.57
CA GLU A 277 -8.75 -6.90 -21.09
C GLU A 277 -9.25 -6.04 -19.91
N PHE A 278 -8.39 -5.16 -19.37
CA PHE A 278 -8.70 -4.28 -18.25
C PHE A 278 -8.85 -2.81 -18.71
N PRO A 279 -9.60 -1.96 -18.00
CA PRO A 279 -10.38 -2.29 -16.81
C PRO A 279 -11.67 -3.02 -17.16
N VAL A 280 -12.08 -3.95 -16.29
CA VAL A 280 -13.40 -4.58 -16.34
C VAL A 280 -14.41 -3.76 -15.56
N HIS A 281 -15.69 -3.84 -15.95
CA HIS A 281 -16.74 -3.23 -15.15
C HIS A 281 -16.99 -4.05 -13.88
N ILE A 282 -16.78 -3.43 -12.71
CA ILE A 282 -17.08 -4.02 -11.41
C ILE A 282 -18.43 -3.47 -10.91
N PRO A 283 -19.48 -4.31 -10.78
CA PRO A 283 -20.77 -3.88 -10.25
C PRO A 283 -20.63 -3.32 -8.82
N LYS A 284 -21.31 -2.20 -8.54
CA LYS A 284 -21.34 -1.64 -7.17
C LYS A 284 -22.10 -2.55 -6.20
N SER A 285 -23.08 -3.31 -6.68
CA SER A 285 -23.74 -4.36 -5.93
C SER A 285 -24.17 -5.44 -6.92
N THR A 286 -23.97 -6.69 -6.54
CA THR A 286 -24.59 -7.82 -7.23
C THR A 286 -25.70 -8.31 -6.32
N PRO A 287 -26.96 -8.37 -6.78
CA PRO A 287 -28.02 -8.97 -5.98
C PRO A 287 -27.65 -10.42 -5.68
N ILE A 288 -27.83 -10.85 -4.44
CA ILE A 288 -27.70 -12.26 -4.07
C ILE A 288 -28.93 -12.94 -4.69
N ILE A 289 -28.70 -13.70 -5.76
CA ILE A 289 -29.73 -14.57 -6.32
C ILE A 289 -29.82 -15.75 -5.36
N TYR A 290 -30.89 -15.77 -4.55
CA TYR A 290 -31.28 -16.91 -3.73
C TYR A 290 -32.10 -17.88 -4.56
#